data_AF-A0A1B7VJD7-F1
#
_entry.id   AF-A0A1B7VJD7-F1
#
_cell.length_a   1.000
_cell.length_b   1.000
_cell.length_c   1.000
_cell.angle_alpha   90.00
_cell.angle_beta   90.00
_cell.angle_gamma   90.00
#
_symmetry.space_group_name_H-M   'P 1'
#
loop_
_entity.id
_entity.type
_entity.pdbx_description
1 polymer ?
#
loop_
_entity_poly.entity_id
_entity_poly.type
_entity_poly.pdbx_seq_one_letter_code
_entity_poly.pdbx_strand_id
1 'polypeptide(L)' 'MLTRKGVQAQVTFLNSLEKELFTIFNLEPHHTPQIIKLMEKYANLPMDLADASLVILADVYLF' A
#
# COMPACT_ATOMS: atom_id res chain seq x y z
N MET A 1 5.13 -2.95 19.52
CA MET A 1 6.22 -3.70 18.87
C MET A 1 5.60 -4.72 17.93
N LEU A 2 5.87 -4.64 16.62
CA LEU A 2 5.47 -5.70 15.69
C LEU A 2 6.25 -6.98 16.05
N THR A 3 5.57 -7.97 16.63
CA THR A 3 6.15 -9.31 16.78
C THR A 3 6.45 -9.84 15.40
N ARG A 4 7.74 -10.10 15.14
CA ARG A 4 8.21 -10.66 13.88
C ARG A 4 7.49 -12.00 13.67
N LYS A 5 6.55 -12.05 12.72
CA LYS A 5 5.97 -13.33 12.32
C LYS A 5 7.10 -14.17 11.73
N GLY A 6 7.20 -15.43 12.17
CA GLY A 6 8.22 -16.35 11.68
C GLY A 6 8.15 -16.50 10.15
N VAL A 7 9.27 -16.93 9.53
CA VAL A 7 9.41 -17.07 8.07
C VAL A 7 8.23 -17.83 7.45
N GLN A 8 7.72 -18.85 8.15
CA GLN A 8 6.57 -19.63 7.68
C GLN A 8 5.32 -18.78 7.40
N ALA A 9 5.02 -17.79 8.22
CA ALA A 9 3.85 -16.94 8.02
C ALA A 9 4.01 -16.02 6.80
N GLN A 10 5.23 -15.58 6.52
CA GLN A 10 5.55 -14.77 5.33
C GLN A 10 5.43 -15.63 4.06
N VAL A 11 5.94 -16.87 4.11
CA VAL A 11 5.77 -17.85 3.01
C VAL A 11 4.30 -18.14 2.77
N THR A 12 3.51 -18.38 3.83
CA THR A 12 2.06 -18.60 3.68
C THR A 12 1.35 -17.41 3.03
N PHE A 13 1.74 -16.17 3.37
CA PHE A 13 1.20 -14.98 2.73
C PHE A 13 1.57 -14.90 1.24
N LEU A 14 2.82 -15.18 0.87
CA LEU A 14 3.22 -15.17 -0.54
C LEU A 14 2.58 -16.30 -1.34
N ASN A 15 2.37 -17.47 -0.76
CA ASN A 15 1.61 -18.55 -1.40
C ASN A 15 0.15 -18.15 -1.68
N SER A 16 -0.42 -17.20 -0.92
CA SER A 16 -1.76 -16.67 -1.24
C SER A 16 -1.76 -15.73 -2.45
N LEU A 17 -0.65 -15.05 -2.74
CA LEU A 17 -0.46 -14.29 -3.98
C LEU A 17 -0.34 -15.23 -5.19
N GLU A 18 0.45 -16.31 -5.07
CA GLU A 18 0.56 -17.33 -6.13
C GLU A 18 -0.79 -17.97 -6.47
N LYS A 19 -1.67 -18.10 -5.48
CA LYS A 19 -3.04 -18.60 -5.63
C LYS A 19 -4.05 -17.53 -6.05
N GLU A 20 -3.58 -16.34 -6.43
CA GLU A 20 -4.42 -15.22 -6.89
C GLU A 20 -5.51 -14.79 -5.88
N LEU A 21 -5.31 -15.02 -4.58
CA LEU A 21 -6.26 -14.63 -3.54
C LEU A 21 -6.28 -13.12 -3.28
N PHE A 22 -5.25 -12.42 -3.75
CA PHE A 22 -5.19 -10.96 -3.84
C PHE A 22 -4.23 -10.58 -4.99
N THR A 23 -4.32 -9.33 -5.44
CA THR A 23 -3.47 -8.79 -6.49
C THR A 23 -2.50 -7.75 -5.95
N ILE A 24 -1.39 -7.54 -6.66
CA ILE A 24 -0.49 -6.42 -6.41
C ILE A 24 -0.98 -5.23 -7.22
N PHE A 25 -1.25 -4.12 -6.54
CA PHE A 25 -1.48 -2.85 -7.18
C PHE A 25 -0.14 -2.20 -7.54
N ASN A 26 0.03 -1.85 -8.82
CA ASN A 26 1.22 -1.19 -9.31
C ASN A 26 1.05 0.33 -9.27
N LEU A 27 1.90 1.01 -8.50
CA LEU A 27 1.97 2.47 -8.54
C LEU A 27 2.67 2.94 -9.81
N GLU A 28 1.89 3.48 -10.74
CA GLU A 28 2.41 4.10 -11.95
C GLU A 28 2.86 5.56 -11.75
N PRO A 29 3.74 6.10 -12.63
CA PRO A 29 4.25 7.46 -12.51
C PRO A 29 3.17 8.54 -12.44
N HIS A 30 2.02 8.32 -13.08
CA HIS A 30 0.91 9.27 -13.09
C HIS A 30 0.23 9.46 -11.72
N HIS A 31 0.44 8.53 -10.77
CA HIS A 31 -0.03 8.68 -9.39
C HIS A 31 0.87 9.58 -8.53
N THR A 32 2.14 9.77 -8.93
CA THR A 32 3.15 10.50 -8.16
C THR A 32 2.70 11.91 -7.73
N PRO A 33 2.11 12.73 -8.61
CA PRO A 33 1.67 14.08 -8.21
C PRO A 33 0.61 14.05 -7.11
N GLN A 34 -0.30 13.09 -7.14
CA GLN A 34 -1.35 12.96 -6.14
C GLN A 34 -0.80 12.45 -4.80
N ILE A 35 0.16 11.54 -4.84
CA ILE A 35 0.87 11.07 -3.63
C ILE A 35 1.56 12.24 -2.93
N ILE A 36 2.33 13.06 -3.67
CA ILE A 36 3.02 14.23 -3.12
C ILE A 36 2.00 15.18 -2.47
N LYS A 37 0.92 15.48 -3.18
CA LYS A 37 -0.14 16.36 -2.68
C LYS A 37 -0.78 15.84 -1.40
N LEU A 38 -1.01 14.52 -1.28
CA LEU A 38 -1.56 13.91 -0.07
C LEU A 38 -0.60 14.03 1.12
N MET A 39 0.67 13.69 0.89
CA MET A 39 1.71 13.78 1.92
C MET A 39 1.89 15.22 2.42
N GLU A 40 1.90 16.21 1.52
CA GLU A 40 1.97 17.62 1.90
C GLU A 40 0.70 18.09 2.64
N LYS A 41 -0.48 17.76 2.11
CA LYS A 41 -1.77 18.16 2.69
C LYS A 41 -1.94 17.64 4.12
N TYR A 42 -1.50 16.42 4.36
CA TYR A 42 -1.65 15.76 5.64
C TYR A 42 -0.34 15.72 6.44
N ALA A 43 0.67 16.52 6.13
CA ALA A 43 1.97 16.52 6.81
C ALA A 43 1.90 16.81 8.33
N ASN A 44 0.85 17.52 8.78
CA ASN A 44 0.58 17.75 10.20
C ASN A 44 -0.02 16.52 10.92
N LEU A 45 -0.45 15.52 10.15
CA LEU A 45 -0.70 14.16 10.58
C LEU A 45 0.50 13.31 10.14
N PRO A 46 0.83 12.21 10.81
CA PRO A 46 1.89 11.33 10.33
C PRO A 46 1.38 10.51 9.13
N MET A 47 1.18 11.14 7.97
CA MET A 47 0.91 10.46 6.70
C MET A 47 2.22 10.27 5.95
N ASP A 48 2.59 9.03 5.70
CA ASP A 48 3.77 8.69 4.90
C ASP A 48 3.40 8.15 3.51
N LEU A 49 4.41 7.69 2.76
CA LEU A 49 4.22 7.13 1.42
C LEU A 49 3.32 5.88 1.44
N ALA A 50 3.39 5.06 2.48
CA ALA A 50 2.57 3.85 2.56
C ALA A 50 1.09 4.24 2.69
N ASP A 51 0.78 5.16 3.60
CA ASP A 51 -0.59 5.65 3.79
C ASP A 51 -1.13 6.34 2.52
N ALA A 52 -0.33 7.23 1.91
CA ALA A 52 -0.72 7.90 0.68
C ALA A 52 -0.95 6.90 -0.47
N SER A 53 -0.13 5.84 -0.56
CA SER A 53 -0.33 4.79 -1.58
C SER A 53 -1.63 4.00 -1.40
N LEU A 54 -2.09 3.80 -0.16
CA LEU A 54 -3.38 3.16 0.13
C LEU A 54 -4.56 4.05 -0.27
N VAL A 55 -4.42 5.38 -0.11
CA VAL A 55 -5.43 6.33 -0.60
C VAL A 55 -5.52 6.30 -2.13
N ILE A 56 -4.38 6.25 -2.84
CA ILE A 56 -4.36 6.08 -4.30
C ILE A 56 -5.01 4.75 -4.72
N LEU A 57 -4.66 3.66 -4.05
CA LEU A 57 -5.27 2.35 -4.30
C LEU A 57 -6.81 2.45 -4.17
N ALA A 58 -7.30 3.07 -3.08
CA ALA A 58 -8.72 3.25 -2.86
C ALA A 58 -9.37 4.12 -3.94
N ASP A 59 -8.72 5.21 -4.36
CA ASP A 59 -9.20 6.11 -5.41
C ASP A 59 -9.41 5.36 -6.74
N VAL A 60 -8.45 4.52 -7.15
CA VAL A 60 -8.50 3.76 -8.40
C VAL A 60 -9.60 2.69 -8.43
N TYR A 61 -9.95 2.10 -7.29
CA TYR A 61 -10.90 0.98 -7.22
C TYR A 61 -12.31 1.37 -6.73
N LEU A 62 -12.47 2.51 -6.06
CA LEU A 62 -13.74 2.93 -5.45
C LEU A 62 -14.41 4.12 -6.16
N PHE A 63 -13.71 4.82 -7.04
CA PHE A 63 -14.22 5.96 -7.81
C PHE A 63 -13.86 5.84 -9.30
#